data_AF-A0A9W4X7R9-F1
#
_entry.id   AF-A0A9W4X7R9-F1
#
_cell.length_a   1.000
_cell.length_b   1.000
_cell.length_c   1.000
_cell.angle_alpha   90.00
_cell.angle_beta   90.00
_cell.angle_gamma   90.00
#
_symmetry.space_group_name_H-M   'P 1'
#
loop_
_entity.id
_entity.type
_entity.pdbx_description
1 polymer ?
#
loop_
_entity_poly.entity_id
_entity_poly.type
_entity_poly.pdbx_seq_one_letter_code
_entity_poly.pdbx_strand_id
1 'polypeptide(L)'
;SPVLEPEKSKEMLAPTQGNSSTSKYFEYVKLYAILTCKDLDDVDVKKKFISGLSPDNKKRVEEFGFKKPLKEIVKYLVRDPTLSTEIQKYKAGELKQGSESVRDFYQKLERLRKLSAQARCDKDSEHREKLFRGLSPTNQDEVKSWGMYLPLD
;
A
#
# COMPACT_ATOMS: atom_id res chain seq x y z
N SER A 1 -40.87 -23.03 -40.45
CA SER A 1 -39.50 -23.01 -39.90
C SER A 1 -39.52 -22.34 -38.55
N PRO A 2 -39.01 -22.95 -37.47
CA PRO A 2 -38.88 -22.24 -36.22
C PRO A 2 -37.77 -21.19 -36.38
N VAL A 3 -38.08 -19.94 -36.03
CA VAL A 3 -37.12 -18.84 -35.99
C VAL A 3 -36.23 -19.10 -34.79
N LEU A 4 -34.94 -19.37 -35.05
CA LEU A 4 -33.91 -19.41 -34.01
C LEU A 4 -33.73 -17.97 -33.51
N GLU A 5 -34.33 -17.65 -32.38
CA GLU A 5 -34.01 -16.44 -31.62
C GLU A 5 -32.51 -16.46 -31.28
N PRO A 6 -31.77 -15.35 -31.48
CA PRO A 6 -30.37 -15.29 -31.11
C PRO A 6 -30.25 -15.44 -29.60
N GLU A 7 -29.48 -16.44 -29.15
CA GLU A 7 -29.13 -16.57 -27.74
C GLU A 7 -28.55 -15.23 -27.27
N LYS A 8 -29.24 -14.55 -26.35
CA LYS A 8 -28.68 -13.42 -25.61
C LYS A 8 -27.33 -13.89 -25.07
N SER A 9 -26.25 -13.36 -25.63
CA SER A 9 -24.89 -13.60 -25.15
C SER A 9 -24.90 -13.35 -23.65
N LYS A 10 -24.65 -14.39 -22.84
CA LYS A 10 -24.54 -14.25 -21.39
C LYS A 10 -23.50 -13.18 -21.11
N GLU A 11 -23.95 -12.00 -20.69
CA GLU A 11 -23.07 -10.90 -20.37
C GLU A 11 -22.12 -11.37 -19.27
N MET A 12 -20.82 -11.30 -19.52
CA MET A 12 -19.81 -11.77 -18.58
C MET A 12 -19.96 -11.00 -17.26
N LEU A 13 -20.26 -11.72 -16.19
CA LEU A 13 -20.39 -11.09 -14.87
C LEU A 13 -19.02 -10.63 -14.37
N ALA A 14 -18.96 -9.39 -13.90
CA ALA A 14 -17.76 -8.87 -13.28
C ALA A 14 -17.51 -9.58 -11.93
N PRO A 15 -16.25 -9.91 -11.60
CA PRO A 15 -15.93 -10.58 -10.35
C PRO A 15 -16.09 -9.62 -9.16
N THR A 16 -16.43 -10.19 -8.01
CA THR A 16 -16.46 -9.50 -6.70
C THR A 16 -15.37 -10.07 -5.78
N GLN A 17 -14.87 -9.25 -4.86
CA GLN A 17 -13.79 -9.63 -3.95
C GLN A 17 -14.26 -10.67 -2.93
N GLY A 18 -15.44 -10.46 -2.33
CA GLY A 18 -15.93 -11.27 -1.22
C GLY A 18 -14.89 -11.39 -0.11
N ASN A 19 -14.61 -12.63 0.32
CA ASN A 19 -13.61 -12.95 1.35
C ASN A 19 -12.20 -13.18 0.78
N SER A 20 -11.99 -12.97 -0.53
CA SER A 20 -10.67 -13.15 -1.14
C SER A 20 -9.73 -12.00 -0.77
N SER A 21 -8.44 -12.30 -0.70
CA SER A 21 -7.42 -11.26 -0.64
C SER A 21 -7.47 -10.36 -1.88
N THR A 22 -7.03 -9.11 -1.75
CA THR A 22 -6.99 -8.17 -2.88
C THR A 22 -6.16 -8.71 -4.04
N SER A 23 -5.03 -9.36 -3.76
CA SER A 23 -4.18 -9.95 -4.80
C SER A 23 -4.93 -11.03 -5.59
N LYS A 24 -5.61 -11.95 -4.90
CA LYS A 24 -6.39 -13.01 -5.55
C LYS A 24 -7.57 -12.44 -6.33
N TYR A 25 -8.26 -11.46 -5.77
CA TYR A 25 -9.34 -10.75 -6.46
C TYR A 25 -8.85 -10.05 -7.73
N PHE A 26 -7.67 -9.43 -7.70
CA PHE A 26 -7.10 -8.76 -8.85
C PHE A 26 -6.76 -9.73 -10.00
N GLU A 27 -6.35 -10.96 -9.71
CA GLU A 27 -6.17 -11.98 -10.74
C GLU A 27 -7.50 -12.31 -11.45
N TYR A 28 -8.62 -12.38 -10.72
CA TYR A 28 -9.94 -12.55 -11.34
C TYR A 28 -10.32 -11.36 -12.24
N VAL A 29 -9.94 -10.14 -11.86
CA VAL A 29 -10.15 -8.95 -12.71
C VAL A 29 -9.31 -8.97 -13.97
N LYS A 30 -8.06 -9.46 -13.91
CA LYS A 30 -7.24 -9.66 -15.13
C LYS A 30 -7.89 -10.67 -16.08
N LEU A 31 -8.38 -11.80 -15.54
CA LEU A 31 -9.11 -12.79 -16.34
C LEU A 31 -10.37 -12.19 -16.97
N TYR A 32 -11.14 -11.41 -16.20
CA TYR A 32 -12.29 -10.68 -16.72
C TYR A 32 -11.94 -9.72 -17.86
N ALA A 33 -10.85 -8.94 -17.73
CA ALA A 33 -10.39 -8.04 -18.77
C ALA A 33 -10.01 -8.79 -20.06
N ILE A 34 -9.26 -9.90 -19.93
CA ILE A 34 -8.90 -10.78 -21.06
C ILE A 34 -10.16 -11.31 -21.75
N LEU A 35 -11.10 -11.87 -20.98
CA LEU A 35 -12.29 -12.49 -21.52
C LEU A 35 -13.26 -11.48 -22.16
N THR A 36 -13.17 -10.21 -21.78
CA THR A 36 -13.97 -9.12 -22.36
C THR A 36 -13.20 -8.34 -23.44
N CYS A 37 -11.99 -8.79 -23.81
CA CYS A 37 -11.10 -8.13 -24.77
C CYS A 37 -10.82 -6.66 -24.42
N LYS A 38 -10.69 -6.36 -23.12
CA LYS A 38 -10.39 -5.02 -22.60
C LYS A 38 -8.98 -4.95 -22.04
N ASP A 39 -8.39 -3.77 -22.13
CA ASP A 39 -7.15 -3.48 -21.43
C ASP A 39 -7.40 -3.38 -19.91
N LEU A 40 -6.38 -3.66 -19.11
CA LEU A 40 -6.50 -3.56 -17.65
C LEU A 40 -6.64 -2.10 -17.17
N ASP A 41 -6.12 -1.14 -17.95
CA ASP A 41 -6.26 0.30 -17.72
C ASP A 41 -7.57 0.86 -18.31
N ASP A 42 -8.43 0.02 -18.91
CA ASP A 42 -9.77 0.40 -19.37
C ASP A 42 -10.62 0.94 -18.22
N VAL A 43 -11.35 2.03 -18.49
CA VAL A 43 -12.16 2.74 -17.48
C VAL A 43 -13.27 1.86 -16.92
N ASP A 44 -13.88 1.01 -17.74
CA ASP A 44 -14.91 0.07 -17.29
C ASP A 44 -14.30 -1.02 -16.41
N VAL A 45 -13.17 -1.61 -16.80
CA VAL A 45 -12.46 -2.60 -15.97
C VAL A 45 -12.12 -2.02 -14.60
N LYS A 46 -11.60 -0.79 -14.55
CA LYS A 46 -11.32 -0.08 -13.30
C LYS A 46 -12.57 0.16 -12.46
N LYS A 47 -13.68 0.59 -13.08
CA LYS A 47 -14.97 0.78 -12.39
C LYS A 47 -15.49 -0.54 -11.81
N LYS A 48 -15.41 -1.64 -12.56
CA LYS A 48 -15.81 -2.98 -12.11
C LYS A 48 -14.95 -3.46 -10.95
N PHE A 49 -13.62 -3.27 -11.02
CA PHE A 49 -12.72 -3.56 -9.91
C PHE A 49 -13.13 -2.82 -8.63
N ILE A 50 -13.28 -1.49 -8.69
CA ILE A 50 -13.62 -0.67 -7.51
C ILE A 50 -14.99 -1.08 -6.96
N SER A 51 -15.99 -1.28 -7.82
CA SER A 51 -17.33 -1.68 -7.42
C SER A 51 -17.38 -3.08 -6.80
N GLY A 52 -16.49 -3.99 -7.21
CA GLY A 52 -16.41 -5.34 -6.68
C GLY A 52 -15.55 -5.50 -5.42
N LEU A 53 -14.81 -4.47 -4.99
CA LEU A 53 -14.04 -4.49 -3.74
C LEU A 53 -14.90 -4.73 -2.50
N SER A 54 -14.28 -5.28 -1.44
CA SER A 54 -14.89 -5.33 -0.11
C SER A 54 -15.14 -3.91 0.43
N PRO A 55 -16.11 -3.72 1.35
CA PRO A 55 -16.41 -2.40 1.93
C PRO A 55 -15.18 -1.69 2.49
N ASP A 56 -14.33 -2.40 3.24
CA ASP A 56 -13.11 -1.82 3.82
C ASP A 56 -12.13 -1.33 2.75
N ASN A 57 -11.91 -2.14 1.71
CA ASN A 57 -11.02 -1.76 0.62
C ASN A 57 -11.60 -0.61 -0.21
N LYS A 58 -12.92 -0.54 -0.40
CA LYS A 58 -13.56 0.62 -1.05
C LYS A 58 -13.25 1.92 -0.33
N LYS A 59 -13.42 1.92 1.01
CA LYS A 59 -13.06 3.08 1.85
C LYS A 59 -11.58 3.45 1.70
N ARG A 60 -10.69 2.47 1.69
CA ARG A 60 -9.25 2.70 1.46
C ARG A 60 -8.97 3.33 0.08
N VAL A 61 -9.71 2.94 -0.97
CA VAL A 61 -9.58 3.56 -2.30
C VAL A 61 -10.11 4.99 -2.31
N GLU A 62 -11.20 5.27 -1.60
CA GLU A 62 -11.73 6.63 -1.42
C GLU A 62 -10.68 7.56 -0.80
N GLU A 63 -10.04 7.11 0.28
CA GLU A 63 -8.96 7.84 0.96
C GLU A 63 -7.71 8.03 0.08
N PHE A 64 -7.38 7.03 -0.75
CA PHE A 64 -6.21 7.08 -1.64
C PHE A 64 -6.44 7.93 -2.91
N GLY A 65 -7.67 7.93 -3.43
CA GLY A 65 -8.11 8.70 -4.59
C GLY A 65 -8.37 7.85 -5.84
N PHE A 66 -9.61 7.88 -6.33
CA PHE A 66 -10.07 7.15 -7.51
C PHE A 66 -9.41 7.53 -8.83
N LYS A 67 -8.76 8.70 -8.92
CA LYS A 67 -8.07 9.15 -10.14
C LYS A 67 -6.75 8.40 -10.38
N LYS A 68 -6.23 7.67 -9.39
CA LYS A 68 -4.96 6.93 -9.50
C LYS A 68 -5.07 5.74 -10.46
N PRO A 69 -4.00 5.35 -11.18
CA PRO A 69 -4.00 4.16 -12.04
C PRO A 69 -4.39 2.88 -11.29
N LEU A 70 -5.04 1.92 -11.96
CA LEU A 70 -5.53 0.70 -11.32
C LEU A 70 -4.39 -0.08 -10.63
N LYS A 71 -3.23 -0.19 -11.28
CA LYS A 71 -2.03 -0.83 -10.72
C LYS A 71 -1.55 -0.18 -9.42
N GLU A 72 -1.63 1.15 -9.31
CA GLU A 72 -1.26 1.86 -8.08
C GLU A 72 -2.26 1.59 -6.95
N ILE A 73 -3.56 1.57 -7.28
CA ILE A 73 -4.63 1.25 -6.33
C ILE A 73 -4.44 -0.16 -5.77
N VAL A 74 -4.20 -1.16 -6.63
CA VAL A 74 -3.96 -2.55 -6.21
C VAL A 74 -2.72 -2.63 -5.32
N LYS A 75 -1.61 -2.00 -5.72
CA LYS A 75 -0.39 -1.94 -4.90
C LYS A 75 -0.65 -1.32 -3.53
N TYR A 76 -1.48 -0.29 -3.45
CA TYR A 76 -1.87 0.33 -2.19
C TYR A 76 -2.72 -0.59 -1.32
N LEU A 77 -3.71 -1.27 -1.90
CA LEU A 77 -4.62 -2.16 -1.16
C LEU A 77 -3.94 -3.44 -0.68
N VAL A 78 -2.98 -3.97 -1.44
CA VAL A 78 -2.17 -5.15 -1.07
C VAL A 78 -1.20 -4.83 0.07
N ARG A 79 -0.87 -3.55 0.31
CA ARG A 79 -0.12 -3.18 1.51
C ARG A 79 -0.93 -3.47 2.75
N ASP A 80 -0.28 -4.11 3.72
CA ASP A 80 -0.80 -4.34 5.05
C ASP A 80 -1.32 -3.01 5.66
N PRO A 81 -2.57 -2.94 6.13
CA PRO A 81 -3.10 -1.77 6.81
C PRO A 81 -2.23 -1.32 7.99
N THR A 82 -1.63 -2.27 8.70
CA THR A 82 -0.68 -2.03 9.81
C THR A 82 0.54 -1.29 9.31
N LEU A 83 1.09 -1.71 8.16
CA LEU A 83 2.19 -0.98 7.51
C LEU A 83 1.74 0.42 7.06
N SER A 84 0.49 0.61 6.67
CA SER A 84 -0.04 1.94 6.32
C SER A 84 -0.02 2.87 7.54
N THR A 85 -0.53 2.41 8.68
CA THR A 85 -0.52 3.16 9.94
C THR A 85 0.91 3.44 10.42
N GLU A 86 1.80 2.46 10.35
CA GLU A 86 3.21 2.65 10.71
C GLU A 86 3.94 3.62 9.76
N ILE A 87 3.62 3.62 8.46
CA ILE A 87 4.14 4.60 7.50
C ILE A 87 3.64 6.01 7.84
N GLN A 88 2.38 6.17 8.27
CA GLN A 88 1.85 7.46 8.72
C GLN A 88 2.56 7.94 9.99
N LYS A 89 2.69 7.08 11.01
CA LYS A 89 3.45 7.38 12.23
C LYS A 89 4.91 7.73 11.93
N TYR A 90 5.54 7.00 11.01
CA TYR A 90 6.89 7.31 10.53
C TYR A 90 6.97 8.70 9.89
N LYS A 91 6.01 9.06 9.03
CA LYS A 91 5.95 10.38 8.40
C LYS A 91 5.79 11.50 9.43
N ALA A 92 4.92 11.29 10.42
CA ALA A 92 4.64 12.21 11.52
C ALA A 92 5.75 12.25 12.60
N GLY A 93 6.71 11.32 12.59
CA GLY A 93 7.76 11.25 13.61
C GLY A 93 7.28 10.70 14.97
N GLU A 94 6.18 9.96 14.97
CA GLU A 94 5.52 9.46 16.19
C GLU A 94 5.95 8.05 16.59
N LEU A 95 6.78 7.39 15.78
CA LEU A 95 7.29 6.07 16.11
C LEU A 95 8.27 6.13 17.28
N LYS A 96 8.12 5.20 18.23
CA LYS A 96 8.95 5.05 19.41
C LYS A 96 9.52 3.64 19.44
N GLN A 97 10.78 3.52 19.86
CA GLN A 97 11.47 2.26 20.07
C GLN A 97 10.74 1.40 21.10
N GLY A 98 10.25 1.95 22.21
CA GLY A 98 9.62 1.12 23.25
C GLY A 98 10.57 0.03 23.75
N SER A 99 10.19 -1.25 23.61
CA SER A 99 10.96 -2.41 24.08
C SER A 99 11.75 -3.15 22.98
N GLU A 100 11.69 -2.73 21.71
CA GLU A 100 12.52 -3.34 20.65
C GLU A 100 13.99 -2.94 20.80
N SER A 101 14.89 -3.77 20.28
CA SER A 101 16.31 -3.42 20.19
C SER A 101 16.49 -2.21 19.27
N VAL A 102 17.56 -1.43 19.48
CA VAL A 102 17.90 -0.30 18.61
C VAL A 102 18.04 -0.74 17.15
N ARG A 103 18.63 -1.92 16.93
CA ARG A 103 18.82 -2.51 15.61
C ARG A 103 17.49 -2.82 14.92
N ASP A 104 16.57 -3.46 15.63
CA ASP A 104 15.25 -3.83 15.07
C ASP A 104 14.43 -2.58 14.76
N PHE A 105 14.47 -1.59 15.66
CA PHE A 105 13.82 -0.30 15.46
C PHE A 105 14.37 0.43 14.24
N TYR A 106 15.69 0.45 14.06
CA TYR A 106 16.33 1.03 12.89
C TYR A 106 15.94 0.30 11.60
N GLN A 107 15.99 -1.03 11.58
CA GLN A 107 15.58 -1.82 10.41
C GLN A 107 14.11 -1.58 10.03
N LYS A 108 13.24 -1.45 11.04
CA LYS A 108 11.84 -1.10 10.86
C LYS A 108 11.69 0.29 10.23
N LEU A 109 12.37 1.30 10.77
CA LEU A 109 12.36 2.65 10.22
C LEU A 109 12.88 2.67 8.77
N GLU A 110 13.94 1.92 8.46
CA GLU A 110 14.51 1.82 7.12
C GLU A 110 13.53 1.17 6.13
N ARG A 111 12.82 0.12 6.56
CA ARG A 111 11.75 -0.50 5.77
C ARG A 111 10.62 0.49 5.50
N LEU A 112 10.18 1.23 6.52
CA LEU A 112 9.12 2.24 6.38
C LEU A 112 9.55 3.40 5.50
N ARG A 113 10.82 3.84 5.58
CA ARG A 113 11.44 4.82 4.68
C ARG A 113 11.29 4.38 3.22
N LYS A 114 11.74 3.17 2.88
CA LYS A 114 11.63 2.60 1.52
C LYS A 114 10.19 2.50 1.03
N LEU A 115 9.26 2.14 1.91
CA LEU A 115 7.84 2.03 1.56
C LEU A 115 7.14 3.39 1.38
N SER A 116 7.64 4.41 2.08
CA SER A 116 7.14 5.79 2.04
C SER A 116 7.66 6.61 0.85
N ALA A 117 8.81 6.26 0.30
CA ALA A 117 9.48 7.02 -0.76
C ALA A 117 8.94 6.65 -2.16
N GLN A 118 8.16 7.56 -2.76
CA GLN A 118 7.85 7.58 -4.20
C GLN A 118 8.57 8.75 -4.92
N ALA A 119 9.49 9.46 -4.25
CA ALA A 119 10.28 10.53 -4.87
C ALA A 119 11.66 10.66 -4.21
N ARG A 120 12.61 11.13 -5.02
CA ARG A 120 14.08 11.06 -4.92
C ARG A 120 14.69 11.82 -3.73
N CYS A 121 15.90 11.36 -3.38
CA CYS A 121 17.09 11.99 -2.79
C CYS A 121 17.01 13.04 -1.67
N ASP A 122 18.00 12.92 -0.77
CA ASP A 122 18.52 13.86 0.23
C ASP A 122 17.72 14.07 1.53
N LYS A 123 17.15 12.99 2.08
CA LYS A 123 16.45 12.99 3.38
C LYS A 123 17.15 12.22 4.51
N ASP A 124 18.45 11.99 4.37
CA ASP A 124 19.21 11.27 5.41
C ASP A 124 19.18 12.02 6.75
N SER A 125 19.19 13.36 6.73
CA SER A 125 19.03 14.19 7.93
C SER A 125 17.65 14.05 8.59
N GLU A 126 16.57 14.09 7.81
CA GLU A 126 15.20 13.91 8.33
C GLU A 126 15.01 12.50 8.90
N HIS A 127 15.59 11.49 8.26
CA HIS A 127 15.53 10.12 8.74
C HIS A 127 16.33 9.93 10.04
N ARG A 128 17.53 10.51 10.13
CA ARG A 128 18.35 10.52 11.34
C ARG A 128 17.63 11.22 12.50
N GLU A 129 17.00 12.35 12.23
CA GLU A 129 16.22 13.08 13.24
C GLU A 129 15.01 12.25 13.73
N LYS A 130 14.35 11.52 12.83
CA LYS A 130 13.26 10.61 13.18
C LYS A 130 13.73 9.41 14.00
N LEU A 131 14.88 8.81 13.63
CA LEU A 131 15.51 7.77 14.42
C LEU A 131 15.82 8.28 15.82
N PHE A 132 16.53 9.41 15.92
CA PHE A 132 16.92 10.00 17.20
C PHE A 132 15.71 10.29 18.09
N ARG A 133 14.66 10.97 17.57
CA ARG A 133 13.42 11.24 18.32
C ARG A 133 12.63 9.99 18.71
N GLY A 134 12.83 8.90 17.98
CA GLY A 134 12.18 7.63 18.21
C GLY A 134 12.87 6.76 19.25
N LEU A 135 14.16 6.95 19.49
CA LEU A 135 14.91 6.19 20.49
C LEU A 135 14.35 6.37 21.90
N SER A 136 14.55 5.36 22.74
CA SER A 136 14.29 5.48 24.18
C SER A 136 15.16 6.59 24.80
N PRO A 137 14.75 7.20 25.92
CA PRO A 137 15.53 8.25 26.58
C PRO A 137 16.98 7.82 26.86
N THR A 138 17.18 6.59 27.35
CA THR A 138 18.51 6.02 27.61
C THR A 138 19.39 6.02 26.36
N ASN A 139 18.86 5.55 25.22
CA ASN A 139 19.63 5.48 23.98
C ASN A 139 19.81 6.87 23.34
N GLN A 140 18.92 7.83 23.59
CA GLN A 140 19.11 9.22 23.15
C GLN A 140 20.27 9.87 23.90
N ASP A 141 20.37 9.66 25.21
CA ASP A 141 21.43 10.23 26.03
C ASP A 141 22.79 9.61 25.69
N GLU A 142 22.83 8.31 25.40
CA GLU A 142 24.00 7.64 24.85
C GLU A 142 24.43 8.30 23.52
N VAL A 143 23.54 8.42 22.53
CA VAL A 143 23.87 9.05 21.24
C VAL A 143 24.34 10.50 21.38
N LYS A 144 23.77 11.29 22.30
CA LYS A 144 24.24 12.65 22.60
C LYS A 144 25.68 12.64 23.13
N SER A 145 26.00 11.72 24.03
CA SER A 145 27.33 11.63 24.64
C SER A 145 28.43 11.23 23.65
N TRP A 146 28.08 10.59 22.53
CA TRP A 146 29.03 10.20 21.48
C TRP A 146 29.19 11.28 20.39
N GLY A 147 28.40 12.35 20.45
CA GLY A 147 28.27 13.33 19.37
C GLY A 147 27.42 12.79 18.22
N MET A 148 26.42 13.54 17.78
CA MET A 148 25.40 13.19 16.77
C MET A 148 25.91 12.80 15.36
N TYR A 149 27.21 12.62 15.17
CA TYR A 149 27.90 12.55 13.89
C TYR A 149 28.58 11.22 13.58
N LEU A 150 28.34 10.16 14.36
CA LEU A 150 28.91 8.86 13.99
C LEU A 150 28.18 8.25 12.78
N PRO A 151 28.93 7.78 11.76
CA PRO A 151 28.35 6.97 10.69
C PRO A 151 27.88 5.65 11.29
N LEU A 152 26.65 5.27 10.94
CA LEU A 152 26.13 3.93 11.18
C LEU A 152 26.63 3.04 10.05
N ASP A 153 27.91 2.66 10.13
CA ASP A 153 28.48 1.61 9.28
C ASP A 153 28.01 0.22 9.77
#